data_AF-A0A960P7J4-F1
#
_entry.id   AF-A0A960P7J4-F1
#
_cell.length_a   1.000
_cell.length_b   1.000
_cell.length_c   1.000
_cell.angle_alpha   90.00
_cell.angle_beta   90.00
_cell.angle_gamma   90.00
#
_symmetry.space_group_name_H-M   'P 1'
#
loop_
_entity.id
_entity.type
_entity.pdbx_description
1 polymer ?
#
loop_
_entity_poly.entity_id
_entity_poly.type
_entity_poly.pdbx_seq_one_letter_code
_entity_poly.pdbx_strand_id
1 'polypeptide(L)' 'MTDATTTGLPDGLLLDSLRRRMATMHGLYYQAVSTMGPEHVNHFEREGVLPIAFSLFHYTNMEDTTFMVITG' A
#
# COMPACT_ATOMS: atom_id res chain seq x y z
N MET A 1 32.02 24.05 -5.86
CA MET A 1 31.45 24.49 -7.14
C MET A 1 30.97 23.23 -7.83
N THR A 2 29.69 22.86 -7.85
CA THR A 2 28.44 23.63 -7.78
C THR A 2 27.47 23.03 -6.76
N ASP A 3 27.00 23.90 -5.88
CA ASP A 3 25.77 23.77 -5.11
C ASP A 3 24.60 23.68 -6.10
N ALA A 4 24.02 22.49 -6.22
CA ALA A 4 22.78 22.30 -6.94
C ALA A 4 21.68 22.21 -5.89
N THR A 5 20.98 23.33 -5.71
CA THR A 5 19.67 23.42 -5.06
C THR A 5 18.71 22.38 -5.67
N THR A 6 18.75 21.15 -5.15
CA THR A 6 17.66 20.20 -5.23
C THR A 6 16.65 20.67 -4.18
N THR A 7 15.71 21.51 -4.57
CA THR A 7 14.55 21.84 -3.73
C THR A 7 13.58 20.66 -3.73
N GLY A 8 14.06 19.50 -3.28
CA GLY A 8 13.27 18.35 -2.87
C GLY A 8 13.17 18.39 -1.35
N LEU A 9 12.01 18.01 -0.78
CA LEU A 9 11.93 17.84 0.67
C LEU A 9 13.12 16.97 1.15
N PRO A 10 13.82 17.34 2.24
CA PRO A 10 14.93 16.54 2.75
C PRO A 10 14.50 15.08 2.88
N ASP A 11 15.35 14.14 2.48
CA ASP A 11 15.01 12.71 2.34
C ASP A 11 14.28 12.13 3.56
N GLY A 12 14.60 12.61 4.76
CA GLY A 12 13.88 12.27 6.00
C GLY A 12 12.38 12.61 5.96
N LEU A 13 11.99 13.78 5.45
CA LEU A 13 10.58 14.17 5.33
C LEU A 13 9.84 13.34 4.28
N LEU A 14 10.50 12.96 3.18
CA LEU A 14 9.92 12.07 2.16
C LEU A 14 9.69 10.67 2.73
N LEU A 15 10.69 10.12 3.44
CA LEU A 15 10.58 8.82 4.09
C LEU A 15 9.51 8.81 5.19
N ASP A 16 9.43 9.86 6.00
CA ASP A 16 8.41 10.00 7.03
C ASP A 16 7.00 10.11 6.43
N SER A 17 6.86 10.84 5.32
CA SER A 17 5.61 10.91 4.56
C SER A 17 5.19 9.54 4.01
N LEU A 18 6.13 8.79 3.45
CA LEU A 18 5.87 7.43 2.96
C LEU A 18 5.42 6.51 4.09
N ARG A 19 6.16 6.47 5.21
CA ARG A 19 5.83 5.64 6.39
C ARG A 19 4.43 5.91 6.91
N ARG A 20 4.05 7.19 7.06
CA ARG A 20 2.69 7.56 7.51
C ARG A 20 1.61 7.09 6.54
N ARG A 21 1.83 7.22 5.24
CA ARG A 21 0.85 6.79 4.22
C ARG A 21 0.69 5.27 4.20
N MET A 22 1.79 4.52 4.27
CA MET A 22 1.75 3.05 4.36
C MET A 22 1.01 2.60 5.63
N ALA A 23 1.38 3.13 6.80
CA ALA A 23 0.72 2.82 8.06
C ALA A 23 -0.79 3.15 8.04
N THR A 24 -1.17 4.28 7.45
CA THR A 24 -2.58 4.67 7.32
C THR A 24 -3.34 3.71 6.41
N MET A 25 -2.78 3.37 5.25
CA MET A 25 -3.39 2.45 4.30
C MET A 25 -3.58 1.05 4.90
N HIS A 26 -2.54 0.48 5.50
CA HIS A 26 -2.65 -0.83 6.17
C HIS A 26 -3.60 -0.79 7.36
N GLY A 27 -3.62 0.31 8.13
CA GLY A 27 -4.58 0.50 9.22
C GLY A 27 -6.03 0.42 8.73
N LEU A 28 -6.34 1.05 7.59
CA LEU A 28 -7.67 0.97 6.96
C LEU A 28 -7.98 -0.44 6.47
N TYR A 29 -7.00 -1.16 5.93
CA TYR A 29 -7.18 -2.56 5.50
C TYR A 29 -7.52 -3.45 6.69
N TYR A 30 -6.76 -3.36 7.78
CA TYR A 30 -7.01 -4.12 9.00
C TYR A 30 -8.37 -3.79 9.62
N GLN A 31 -8.73 -2.50 9.66
CA GLN A 31 -10.03 -2.08 10.15
C GLN A 31 -11.17 -2.70 9.31
N ALA A 32 -11.07 -2.66 7.99
CA ALA A 32 -12.08 -3.25 7.12
C ALA A 32 -12.21 -4.76 7.36
N VAL A 33 -11.11 -5.52 7.26
CA VAL A 33 -11.15 -6.99 7.40
C VAL A 33 -11.50 -7.45 8.83
N SER A 34 -11.33 -6.61 9.85
CA SER A 34 -11.77 -6.92 11.22
C SER A 34 -13.29 -7.07 11.36
N THR A 35 -14.05 -6.55 10.41
CA THR A 35 -15.53 -6.58 10.42
C THR A 35 -16.13 -7.35 9.25
N MET A 36 -15.33 -7.71 8.24
CA MET A 36 -15.80 -8.43 7.06
C MET A 36 -15.75 -9.94 7.25
N GLY A 37 -16.88 -10.63 7.02
CA GLY A 37 -16.94 -12.07 6.87
C GLY A 37 -16.59 -12.55 5.45
N PRO A 38 -16.54 -13.89 5.24
CA PRO A 38 -16.25 -14.50 3.94
C PRO A 38 -17.16 -14.01 2.80
N GLU A 39 -18.43 -13.74 3.09
CA GLU A 39 -19.42 -13.21 2.16
C GLU A 39 -19.08 -11.80 1.68
N HIS A 40 -18.49 -10.97 2.54
CA HIS A 40 -18.06 -9.62 2.18
C HIS A 40 -16.77 -9.66 1.35
N VAL A 41 -15.76 -10.41 1.81
CA VAL A 41 -14.44 -10.38 1.15
C VAL A 41 -14.43 -11.07 -0.21
N ASN A 42 -15.33 -12.05 -0.42
CA ASN A 42 -15.48 -12.78 -1.66
C ASN A 42 -16.68 -12.32 -2.51
N HIS A 43 -17.34 -11.21 -2.14
CA HIS A 43 -18.46 -10.68 -2.90
C HIS A 43 -18.05 -10.40 -4.36
N PHE A 44 -18.82 -10.97 -5.29
CA PHE A 44 -18.68 -10.71 -6.72
C PHE A 44 -19.71 -9.65 -7.11
N GLU A 45 -19.23 -8.45 -7.41
CA GLU A 45 -20.09 -7.31 -7.74
C GLU A 45 -20.62 -7.40 -9.19
N ARG A 46 -19.72 -7.57 -10.16
CA ARG A 46 -20.04 -7.65 -11.59
C ARG A 46 -18.86 -8.14 -12.42
N GLU A 47 -19.13 -8.49 -13.67
CA GLU A 47 -18.10 -8.86 -14.64
C GLU A 47 -16.98 -7.82 -14.74
N GLY A 48 -15.74 -8.31 -14.78
CA GLY A 48 -14.52 -7.50 -14.82
C GLY A 48 -14.09 -6.90 -13.47
N VAL A 49 -14.82 -7.15 -12.38
CA VAL A 49 -14.46 -6.71 -11.03
C VAL A 49 -14.02 -7.91 -10.19
N LEU A 50 -12.87 -7.79 -9.55
CA LEU A 50 -12.34 -8.81 -8.66
C LEU A 50 -12.82 -8.56 -7.23
N PRO A 51 -13.03 -9.62 -6.42
CA PRO A 51 -13.40 -9.46 -5.02
C PRO A 51 -12.35 -8.67 -4.25
N ILE A 52 -12.77 -7.99 -3.19
CA ILE A 52 -11.86 -7.17 -2.38
C ILE A 52 -10.72 -8.00 -1.76
N ALA A 53 -10.95 -9.28 -1.45
CA ALA A 53 -9.90 -10.21 -1.03
C ALA A 53 -8.73 -10.27 -2.02
N PHE A 54 -9.03 -10.31 -3.33
CA PHE A 54 -8.00 -10.31 -4.37
C PHE A 54 -7.18 -9.02 -4.33
N SER A 55 -7.83 -7.87 -4.27
CA SER A 55 -7.16 -6.57 -4.28
C SER A 55 -6.25 -6.37 -3.07
N LEU A 56 -6.72 -6.72 -1.87
CA LEU A 56 -5.92 -6.61 -0.64
C LEU A 56 -4.69 -7.52 -0.67
N PHE A 57 -4.86 -8.76 -1.12
CA PHE A 57 -3.74 -9.68 -1.33
C PHE A 57 -2.77 -9.14 -2.38
N HIS A 58 -3.28 -8.68 -3.53
CA HIS A 58 -2.46 -8.19 -4.63
C HIS A 58 -1.59 -7.00 -4.22
N TYR A 59 -2.14 -6.01 -3.50
CA TYR A 59 -1.35 -4.86 -3.04
C TYR A 59 -0.26 -5.27 -2.05
N THR A 60 -0.61 -6.06 -1.04
CA THR A 60 0.37 -6.54 -0.05
C THR A 60 1.49 -7.35 -0.72
N ASN A 61 1.14 -8.24 -1.64
CA ASN A 61 2.12 -9.03 -2.38
C ASN A 61 3.01 -8.17 -3.29
N MET A 62 2.46 -7.12 -3.90
CA MET A 62 3.24 -6.18 -4.72
C MET A 62 4.20 -5.34 -3.87
N GLU A 63 3.80 -4.96 -2.66
CA GLU A 63 4.68 -4.27 -1.70
C GLU A 63 5.86 -5.16 -1.30
N ASP A 64 5.59 -6.40 -0.90
CA ASP A 64 6.63 -7.37 -0.53
C ASP A 64 7.57 -7.65 -1.70
N THR A 65 7.01 -7.86 -2.90
CA THR A 65 7.79 -8.08 -4.13
C THR A 65 8.66 -6.86 -4.44
N THR A 66 8.11 -5.65 -4.33
CA THR A 66 8.85 -4.41 -4.58
C THR A 66 9.99 -4.23 -3.58
N PHE A 67 9.74 -4.52 -2.30
CA PHE A 67 10.78 -4.49 -1.27
C PHE A 67 11.92 -5.45 -1.63
N MET A 68 11.59 -6.71 -1.95
CA MET A 68 12.57 -7.71 -2.36
C MET A 68 13.38 -7.30 -3.59
N VAL A 69 12.77 -6.62 -4.57
CA VAL A 69 13.47 -6.11 -5.76
C VAL A 69 14.44 -4.97 -5.40
N ILE A 70 14.07 -4.11 -4.46
CA ILE A 70 14.89 -2.96 -4.07
C ILE A 70 16.04 -3.36 -3.13
N THR A 71 15.82 -4.35 -2.26
CA THR A 71 16.80 -4.78 -1.25
C THR A 71 17.65 -5.99 -1.68
N GLY A 72 17.47 -6.48 -2.90
CA GLY A 72 18.18 -7.64 -3.46
C GLY A 72 19.68 -7.46 -3.52
#